data_AF-H1RZP3-F1
#
_entry.id   AF-H1RZP3-F1
#
_cell.length_a   1.000
_cell.length_b   1.000
_cell.length_c   1.000
_cell.angle_alpha   90.00
_cell.angle_beta   90.00
_cell.angle_gamma   90.00
#
_symmetry.space_group_name_H-M   'P 1'
#
loop_
_entity.id
_entity.type
_entity.pdbx_description
1 polymer ?
#
loop_
_entity_poly.entity_id
_entity_poly.type
_entity_poly.pdbx_seq_one_letter_code
_entity_poly.pdbx_strand_id
1 'polypeptide(L)'
;MPSAKLIEVAPDLVGLSDVAEIVGVSRQNMRKLMLAHPGSFPAPVHEGSASIWHLADVLAWLQARGSYSLTRDILEVARVALQVNVAKEGRRLPRSASDELEALVG
;
A
#
# COMPACT_ATOMS: atom_id res chain seq x y z
N MET A 1 -17.00 -22.62 1.77
CA MET A 1 -15.81 -23.40 1.36
C MET A 1 -14.89 -23.58 2.56
N PRO A 2 -14.83 -24.76 3.18
CA PRO A 2 -14.04 -24.98 4.40
C PRO A 2 -12.50 -24.96 4.22
N SER A 3 -12.01 -25.11 2.99
CA SER A 3 -10.57 -25.22 2.67
C SER A 3 -9.99 -24.01 1.95
N ALA A 4 -10.77 -22.93 1.76
CA ALA A 4 -10.28 -21.73 1.09
C ALA A 4 -9.20 -21.05 1.94
N LYS A 5 -8.07 -20.72 1.32
CA LYS A 5 -7.01 -19.92 1.95
C LYS A 5 -7.07 -18.50 1.41
N LEU A 6 -7.11 -17.52 2.31
CA LEU A 6 -6.98 -16.13 1.93
C LEU A 6 -5.59 -15.91 1.32
N ILE A 7 -5.55 -15.46 0.06
CA ILE A 7 -4.31 -15.12 -0.64
C ILE A 7 -4.02 -13.62 -0.47
N GLU A 8 -5.01 -12.76 -0.72
CA GLU A 8 -4.91 -11.31 -0.63
C GLU A 8 -6.33 -10.71 -0.54
N VAL A 9 -6.46 -9.57 0.13
CA VAL A 9 -7.62 -8.67 0.02
C VAL A 9 -7.22 -7.49 -0.87
N ALA A 10 -8.00 -7.23 -1.92
CA ALA A 10 -7.80 -6.10 -2.82
C ALA A 10 -8.90 -5.03 -2.62
N PRO A 11 -8.60 -3.74 -2.83
CA PRO A 11 -7.32 -3.20 -3.30
C PRO A 11 -6.34 -2.88 -2.15
N ASP A 12 -5.10 -3.32 -2.26
CA ASP A 12 -4.02 -2.99 -1.31
C ASP A 12 -2.66 -2.89 -2.01
N LEU A 13 -2.12 -3.99 -2.53
CA LEU A 13 -0.82 -3.99 -3.20
C LEU A 13 -0.96 -3.48 -4.64
N VAL A 14 -0.44 -2.29 -4.90
CA VAL A 14 -0.66 -1.56 -6.17
C VAL A 14 0.64 -1.03 -6.77
N GLY A 15 0.68 -0.96 -8.10
CA GLY A 15 1.65 -0.15 -8.83
C GLY A 15 1.13 1.27 -9.09
N LEU A 16 1.98 2.15 -9.62
CA LEU A 16 1.58 3.52 -9.97
C LEU A 16 0.48 3.58 -11.04
N SER A 17 0.32 2.54 -11.86
CA SER A 17 -0.76 2.46 -12.85
C SER A 17 -2.11 2.34 -12.16
N ASP A 18 -2.24 1.44 -11.19
CA ASP A 18 -3.50 1.18 -10.49
C ASP A 18 -3.90 2.41 -9.65
N VAL A 19 -2.92 3.04 -8.99
CA VAL A 19 -3.15 4.30 -8.28
C VAL A 19 -3.65 5.38 -9.24
N ALA A 20 -3.01 5.52 -10.40
CA ALA A 20 -3.38 6.53 -11.38
C ALA A 20 -4.81 6.34 -11.90
N GLU A 21 -5.22 5.10 -12.15
CA GLU A 21 -6.59 4.76 -12.52
C GLU A 21 -7.60 5.15 -11.43
N ILE A 22 -7.31 4.78 -10.17
CA ILE A 22 -8.18 5.07 -9.02
C ILE A 22 -8.39 6.57 -8.81
N VAL A 23 -7.33 7.38 -8.98
CA VAL A 23 -7.39 8.83 -8.74
C VAL A 23 -7.68 9.65 -10.00
N GLY A 24 -7.90 8.99 -11.14
CA GLY A 24 -8.30 9.64 -12.40
C GLY A 24 -7.21 10.44 -13.10
N VAL A 25 -5.94 10.02 -13.00
CA VAL A 25 -4.80 10.67 -13.69
C VAL A 25 -4.01 9.67 -14.53
N SER A 26 -3.02 10.15 -15.29
CA SER A 26 -2.13 9.24 -16.04
C SER A 26 -1.04 8.63 -15.14
N ARG A 27 -0.60 7.41 -15.48
CA ARG A 27 0.58 6.79 -14.83
C ARG A 27 1.82 7.70 -14.86
N GLN A 28 2.04 8.42 -15.97
CA GLN A 28 3.16 9.36 -16.09
C GLN A 28 3.02 10.53 -15.10
N ASN A 29 1.80 11.02 -14.87
CA ASN A 29 1.54 12.04 -13.84
C ASN A 29 1.91 11.51 -12.44
N MET A 30 1.45 10.32 -12.07
CA MET A 30 1.81 9.69 -10.79
C MET A 30 3.31 9.47 -10.63
N ARG A 31 3.98 8.98 -11.68
CA ARG A 31 5.45 8.80 -11.67
C ARG A 31 6.18 10.12 -11.48
N LYS A 32 5.77 11.18 -12.20
CA LYS A 32 6.37 12.51 -12.05
C LYS A 32 6.17 13.04 -10.63
N LEU A 33 4.98 12.83 -10.07
CA LEU A 33 4.64 13.26 -8.72
C LEU A 33 5.51 12.56 -7.66
N MET A 34 5.68 11.24 -7.76
CA MET A 34 6.57 10.45 -6.91
C MET A 34 8.02 10.97 -6.97
N LEU A 35 8.57 11.10 -8.19
CA LEU A 35 9.96 11.53 -8.40
C LEU A 35 10.22 12.97 -7.91
N ALA A 36 9.20 13.82 -7.90
CA ALA A 36 9.30 15.17 -7.37
C ALA A 36 9.28 15.25 -5.83
N HIS A 37 8.96 14.15 -5.13
CA HIS A 37 8.82 14.14 -3.66
C HIS A 37 9.49 12.93 -3.01
N PRO A 38 10.80 12.68 -3.27
CA PRO A 38 11.48 11.48 -2.79
C PRO A 38 11.54 11.36 -1.26
N GLY A 39 11.47 12.47 -0.53
CA GLY A 39 11.54 12.47 0.94
C GLY A 39 10.19 12.36 1.65
N SER A 40 9.07 12.36 0.93
CA SER A 40 7.73 12.27 1.55
C SER A 40 6.78 11.32 0.86
N PHE A 41 7.00 10.95 -0.39
CA PHE A 41 6.21 9.91 -1.05
C PHE A 41 6.40 8.58 -0.28
N PRO A 42 5.33 7.77 -0.10
CA PRO A 42 5.43 6.53 0.65
C PRO A 42 6.52 5.60 0.14
N ALA A 43 7.22 4.94 1.06
CA ALA A 43 8.17 3.89 0.71
C ALA A 43 7.43 2.70 0.07
N PRO A 44 7.98 2.10 -0.99
CA PRO A 44 7.42 0.88 -1.56
C PRO A 44 7.62 -0.30 -0.61
N VAL A 45 6.66 -1.22 -0.61
CA VAL A 45 6.77 -2.50 0.11
C VAL A 45 7.62 -3.52 -0.66
N HIS A 46 7.77 -3.29 -1.96
CA HIS A 46 8.66 -4.03 -2.82
C HIS A 46 9.26 -3.09 -3.86
N GLU A 47 10.58 -3.13 -4.01
CA GLU A 47 11.32 -2.40 -5.02
C GLU A 47 12.11 -3.40 -5.87
N GLY A 48 11.96 -3.32 -7.19
CA GLY A 48 12.52 -4.28 -8.14
C GLY A 48 12.26 -3.87 -9.59
N SER A 49 12.00 -4.84 -10.47
CA SER A 49 11.58 -4.53 -11.85
C SER A 49 10.24 -3.78 -11.91
N ALA A 50 9.39 -4.00 -10.90
CA ALA A 50 8.22 -3.19 -10.59
C ALA A 50 8.28 -2.79 -9.11
N SER A 51 7.87 -1.56 -8.83
CA SER A 51 7.67 -1.07 -7.46
C SER A 51 6.22 -1.25 -7.05
N ILE A 52 5.99 -1.69 -5.81
CA ILE A 52 4.66 -1.95 -5.24
C ILE A 52 4.51 -1.15 -3.96
N TRP A 53 3.33 -0.57 -3.76
CA TRP A 53 2.96 0.17 -2.56
C TRP A 53 1.68 -0.38 -1.96
N HIS A 54 1.45 -0.07 -0.68
CA HIS A 54 0.10 -0.10 -0.12
C HIS A 54 -0.70 1.09 -0.64
N LEU A 55 -1.86 0.83 -1.22
CA LEU A 55 -2.75 1.85 -1.76
C LEU A 55 -3.15 2.86 -0.68
N ALA A 56 -3.40 2.39 0.54
CA ALA A 56 -3.79 3.22 1.67
C ALA A 56 -2.77 4.34 1.97
N ASP A 57 -1.47 4.02 1.89
CA ASP A 57 -0.40 4.98 2.18
C ASP A 57 -0.30 6.04 1.09
N VAL A 58 -0.40 5.62 -0.18
CA VAL A 58 -0.38 6.54 -1.32
C VAL A 58 -1.61 7.45 -1.30
N LEU A 59 -2.80 6.91 -1.04
CA LEU A 59 -4.02 7.71 -0.95
C LEU A 59 -4.01 8.67 0.25
N ALA A 60 -3.51 8.24 1.41
CA ALA A 60 -3.36 9.12 2.57
C ALA A 60 -2.39 10.27 2.28
N TRP A 61 -1.28 9.99 1.59
CA TRP A 61 -0.33 11.00 1.16
C TRP A 61 -0.94 11.99 0.16
N LEU A 62 -1.69 11.50 -0.84
CA LEU A 62 -2.38 12.36 -1.82
C LEU A 62 -3.45 13.22 -1.15
N GLN A 63 -4.20 12.68 -0.19
CA GLN A 63 -5.22 13.40 0.57
C GLN A 63 -4.60 14.54 1.40
N ALA A 64 -3.47 14.29 2.07
CA ALA A 64 -2.77 15.29 2.88
C ALA A 64 -2.29 16.50 2.06
N ARG A 65 -2.09 16.34 0.75
CA ARG A 65 -1.70 17.41 -0.17
C ARG A 65 -2.86 18.27 -0.66
N GLY A 66 -4.11 17.84 -0.44
CA GLY A 66 -5.32 18.57 -0.82
C GLY A 66 -5.61 18.67 -2.33
N SER A 67 -4.77 18.11 -3.19
CA SER A 67 -4.90 18.23 -4.65
C SER A 67 -5.75 17.12 -5.30
N TYR A 68 -6.26 16.17 -4.52
CA TYR A 68 -7.06 15.05 -5.02
C TYR A 68 -8.37 14.95 -4.23
N SER A 69 -9.51 15.04 -4.91
CA SER A 69 -10.82 14.75 -4.32
C SER A 69 -11.00 13.23 -4.22
N LEU A 70 -10.29 12.61 -3.29
CA LEU A 70 -10.42 11.19 -3.03
C LEU A 70 -11.73 10.93 -2.28
N THR A 71 -12.51 9.97 -2.76
CA THR A 71 -13.66 9.48 -2.00
C THR A 71 -13.14 8.86 -0.71
N ARG A 72 -13.69 9.30 0.44
CA ARG A 72 -13.32 8.77 1.76
C ARG A 72 -13.48 7.25 1.80
N ASP A 73 -14.46 6.74 1.08
CA ASP A 73 -14.82 5.32 0.98
C ASP A 73 -13.68 4.47 0.41
N ILE A 74 -12.96 4.93 -0.63
CA ILE A 74 -11.86 4.13 -1.22
C ILE A 74 -10.68 4.04 -0.24
N LEU A 75 -10.35 5.14 0.44
CA LEU A 75 -9.28 5.14 1.43
C LEU A 75 -9.62 4.21 2.61
N GLU A 76 -10.87 4.20 3.06
CA GLU A 76 -11.32 3.30 4.13
C GLU A 76 -11.21 1.84 3.71
N VAL A 77 -11.68 1.48 2.52
CA VAL A 77 -11.58 0.11 1.98
C VAL A 77 -10.10 -0.31 1.85
N ALA A 78 -9.24 0.56 1.30
CA ALA A 78 -7.81 0.28 1.16
C ALA A 78 -7.13 0.06 2.52
N ARG A 79 -7.51 0.82 3.56
CA ARG A 79 -7.00 0.64 4.92
C ARG A 79 -7.40 -0.71 5.52
N VAL A 80 -8.64 -1.13 5.34
CA VAL A 80 -9.10 -2.44 5.82
C VAL A 80 -8.40 -3.56 5.07
N ALA A 81 -8.25 -3.45 3.74
CA ALA A 81 -7.51 -4.42 2.93
C ALA A 81 -6.05 -4.57 3.41
N LEU A 82 -5.36 -3.45 3.62
CA LEU A 82 -4.02 -3.40 4.22
C LEU A 82 -3.97 -4.14 5.57
N GLN A 83 -4.86 -3.80 6.50
CA GLN A 83 -4.88 -4.41 7.84
C GLN A 83 -5.04 -5.93 7.77
N VAL A 84 -5.94 -6.42 6.90
CA VAL A 84 -6.16 -7.85 6.73
C VAL A 84 -4.93 -8.52 6.10
N ASN A 85 -4.32 -7.91 5.08
CA ASN A 85 -3.14 -8.45 4.41
C ASN A 85 -1.93 -8.51 5.35
N VAL A 86 -1.67 -7.44 6.12
CA VAL A 86 -0.60 -7.43 7.13
C VAL A 86 -0.86 -8.47 8.21
N ALA A 87 -2.09 -8.58 8.73
CA ALA A 87 -2.44 -9.60 9.71
C ALA A 87 -2.26 -11.03 9.16
N LYS A 88 -2.58 -11.24 7.87
CA LYS A 88 -2.40 -12.51 7.17
C LYS A 88 -0.92 -12.85 6.97
N GLU A 89 -0.08 -11.90 6.60
CA GLU A 89 1.37 -12.09 6.46
C GLU A 89 2.06 -12.26 7.82
N GLY A 90 1.63 -11.53 8.86
CA GLY A 90 2.14 -11.68 10.22
C GLY A 90 1.95 -13.10 10.79
N ARG A 91 0.93 -13.85 10.35
CA ARG A 91 0.76 -15.27 10.70
C ARG A 91 1.85 -16.18 10.15
N ARG A 92 2.66 -15.72 9.18
CA ARG A 92 3.81 -16.48 8.67
C ARG A 92 5.03 -16.39 9.58
N LEU A 93 5.05 -15.43 10.51
CA LEU A 93 6.10 -15.26 11.49
C LEU A 93 5.73 -16.02 12.78
N PRO A 94 6.56 -16.97 13.26
CA PRO A 94 6.40 -17.53 14.58
C PRO A 94 6.54 -16.42 15.64
N ARG A 95 5.70 -16.44 16.69
CA ARG A 95 5.73 -15.41 17.74
C ARG A 95 7.12 -15.22 18.37
N SER A 96 7.85 -16.31 18.59
CA SER A 96 9.20 -16.27 19.15
C SER A 96 10.24 -15.57 18.27
N ALA A 97 10.01 -15.49 16.96
CA ALA A 97 10.88 -14.80 16.02
C ALA A 97 10.47 -13.33 15.82
N SER A 98 9.26 -12.91 16.24
CA SER A 98 8.78 -11.54 16.06
C SER A 98 9.65 -10.55 16.83
N ASP A 99 9.88 -10.81 18.12
CA ASP A 99 10.63 -9.90 19.01
C ASP A 99 12.08 -9.69 18.53
N GLU A 100 12.74 -10.76 18.05
CA GLU A 100 14.11 -10.69 17.51
C GLU A 100 14.16 -9.92 16.19
N LEU A 101 13.19 -10.14 15.29
CA LEU A 101 13.14 -9.45 14.00
C LEU A 101 12.71 -7.99 14.14
N GLU A 102 11.83 -7.67 15.09
CA GLU A 102 11.42 -6.29 15.39
C GLU A 102 12.62 -5.40 15.74
N ALA A 103 13.63 -5.94 16.41
CA ALA A 103 14.87 -5.23 16.71
C ALA A 103 15.73 -4.89 15.46
N LEU A 104 15.46 -5.51 14.31
CA LEU A 104 16.20 -5.29 13.06
C LEU A 104 15.53 -4.29 12.10
N VAL A 105 14.24 -4.01 12.31
CA VAL A 105 13.44 -3.08 11.46
C VAL A 105 13.31 -1.67 12.07
N GLY A 106 13.94 -1.42 13.23
CA GLY A 106 13.96 -0.13 13.94
C GLY A 106 15.35 0.52 14.00
#